data_AF-A0A8J4XPM4-F1
#
_entry.id   AF-A0A8J4XPM4-F1
#
_cell.length_a   1.000
_cell.length_b   1.000
_cell.length_c   1.000
_cell.angle_alpha   90.00
_cell.angle_beta   90.00
_cell.angle_gamma   90.00
#
_symmetry.space_group_name_H-M   'P 1'
#
loop_
_entity.id
_entity.type
_entity.pdbx_description
1 polymer ?
#
loop_
_entity_poly.entity_id
_entity_poly.type
_entity_poly.pdbx_seq_one_letter_code
_entity_poly.pdbx_strand_id
1 'polypeptide(L)'
;MKDEQSWCFRCWGFGHISRYCFAAERCAWCSGPHDSRSCPHRAPPPAAPASDSASTPPQVSPPDTSLWECPRCHQAGVNVWHGCARRQTVAAPAATTIPQLAPPLPPPRSTPHPALPTISVSPQVTALSNTVAALQSRIASLEAALDGVEAPLDRLVEQRANLDNSLQTLAGSQKVIFKKIIASVATFTEKMDLFVARFETLPAAVAPRAPPPCGARATPFACASPLARAAAASSPGRRTPRGRVR
;
A
#
# COMPACT_ATOMS: atom_id res chain seq x y z
N MET A 1 19.25 5.85 4.28
CA MET A 1 18.49 4.76 4.92
C MET A 1 17.93 5.26 6.26
N LYS A 2 16.81 5.97 6.19
CA LYS A 2 15.88 6.31 7.27
C LYS A 2 14.56 5.80 6.67
N ASP A 3 13.98 4.70 7.14
CA ASP A 3 12.74 4.75 7.93
C ASP A 3 12.15 3.34 8.13
N GLU A 4 12.97 2.32 8.39
CA GLU A 4 12.46 1.02 8.89
C GLU A 4 12.41 1.02 10.42
N GLN A 5 11.74 2.02 10.99
CA GLN A 5 11.44 1.98 12.42
C GLN A 5 10.35 0.95 12.65
N SER A 6 10.70 -0.11 13.38
CA SER A 6 9.73 -1.09 13.84
C SER A 6 8.62 -0.41 14.66
N TRP A 7 7.40 -0.57 14.17
CA TRP A 7 6.17 -0.10 14.79
C TRP A 7 5.61 -1.24 15.64
N CYS A 8 5.32 -0.93 16.90
CA CYS A 8 4.73 -1.87 17.82
C CYS A 8 3.21 -1.90 17.61
N PHE A 9 2.66 -2.98 17.06
CA PHE A 9 1.21 -3.13 16.89
C PHE A 9 0.41 -3.16 18.21
N ARG A 10 1.10 -3.40 19.33
CA ARG A 10 0.46 -3.50 20.66
C ARG A 10 0.15 -2.13 21.26
N CYS A 11 1.03 -1.15 21.07
CA CYS A 11 0.92 0.19 21.65
C CYS A 11 0.96 1.33 20.62
N TRP A 12 1.14 1.00 19.33
CA TRP A 12 1.31 1.94 18.23
C TRP A 12 2.53 2.87 18.37
N GLY A 13 3.47 2.52 19.25
CA GLY A 13 4.71 3.25 19.48
C GLY A 13 5.84 2.82 18.54
N PHE A 14 6.81 3.71 18.34
CA PHE A 14 8.02 3.45 17.57
C PHE A 14 9.12 2.86 18.47
N GLY A 15 10.08 2.14 17.85
CA GLY A 15 11.34 1.76 18.49
C GLY A 15 11.35 0.40 19.19
N HIS A 16 10.29 -0.40 19.05
CA HIS A 16 10.26 -1.78 19.56
C HIS A 16 9.24 -2.65 18.81
N ILE A 17 9.43 -3.97 18.91
CA ILE A 17 8.56 -4.97 18.29
C ILE A 17 7.52 -5.44 19.33
N SER A 18 6.29 -5.73 18.88
CA SER A 18 5.14 -6.10 19.75
C SER A 18 5.44 -7.14 20.83
N ARG A 19 6.35 -8.09 20.57
CA ARG A 19 6.75 -9.14 21.52
C ARG A 19 7.44 -8.60 22.78
N TYR A 20 8.11 -7.45 22.70
CA TYR A 20 8.85 -6.83 23.81
C TYR A 20 8.14 -5.59 24.35
N CYS A 21 6.88 -5.37 23.98
CA CYS A 21 6.09 -4.25 24.45
C CYS A 21 5.51 -4.56 25.84
N PHE A 22 5.96 -3.81 26.84
CA PHE A 22 5.42 -3.84 28.21
C PHE A 22 4.21 -2.92 28.41
N ALA A 23 3.83 -2.13 27.39
CA ALA A 23 2.65 -1.29 27.49
C ALA A 23 1.37 -2.14 27.54
N ALA A 24 0.39 -1.68 28.31
CA ALA A 24 -0.93 -2.30 28.33
C ALA A 24 -1.55 -2.28 26.93
N GLU A 25 -2.29 -3.34 26.59
CA GLU A 25 -2.97 -3.43 25.30
C GLU A 25 -3.96 -2.28 25.15
N ARG A 26 -3.88 -1.61 23.99
CA ARG A 26 -4.81 -0.54 23.63
C ARG A 26 -5.69 -1.04 22.50
N CYS A 27 -6.96 -0.65 22.54
CA CYS A 27 -7.89 -0.99 21.48
C CYS A 27 -7.43 -0.38 20.14
N ALA A 28 -7.32 -1.20 19.08
CA ALA A 28 -6.90 -0.76 17.75
C ALA A 28 -7.86 0.27 17.11
N TRP A 29 -9.12 0.30 17.55
CA TRP A 29 -10.16 1.19 16.99
C TRP A 29 -10.25 2.57 17.65
N CYS A 30 -9.94 2.67 18.95
CA CYS A 30 -10.17 3.90 19.73
C CYS A 30 -9.03 4.22 20.71
N SER A 31 -7.99 3.40 20.75
CA SER A 31 -6.85 3.52 21.67
C SER A 31 -7.20 3.49 23.17
N GLY A 32 -8.39 3.01 23.54
CA GLY A 32 -8.83 2.86 24.93
C GLY A 32 -8.22 1.62 25.64
N PRO A 33 -8.31 1.56 26.99
CA PRO A 33 -7.76 0.46 27.80
C PRO A 33 -8.73 -0.74 27.87
N HIS A 34 -9.01 -1.34 26.70
CA HIS A 34 -9.86 -2.53 26.59
C HIS A 34 -9.44 -3.37 25.38
N ASP A 35 -9.88 -4.64 25.36
CA ASP A 35 -9.67 -5.53 24.21
C ASP A 35 -10.41 -4.99 22.98
N SER A 36 -9.72 -4.90 21.84
CA SER A 36 -10.25 -4.47 20.54
C SER A 36 -11.53 -5.20 20.13
N ARG A 37 -11.77 -6.43 20.64
CA ARG A 37 -12.99 -7.22 20.39
C ARG A 37 -14.23 -6.68 21.12
N SER A 38 -14.02 -6.02 22.25
CA SER A 38 -15.07 -5.42 23.10
C SER A 38 -15.31 -3.93 22.82
N CYS A 39 -14.62 -3.37 21.82
CA CYS A 39 -14.70 -1.94 21.54
C CYS A 39 -16.07 -1.53 21.01
N PRO A 40 -16.73 -0.51 21.60
CA PRO A 40 -18.02 -0.02 21.13
C PRO A 40 -17.94 0.66 19.75
N HIS A 41 -16.74 1.09 19.33
CA HIS A 41 -16.49 1.64 18.00
C HIS A 41 -16.22 0.58 16.93
N ARG A 42 -16.14 -0.71 17.32
CA ARG A 42 -15.96 -1.78 16.33
C ARG A 42 -17.24 -1.91 15.53
N ALA A 43 -17.16 -1.66 14.22
CA ALA A 43 -18.27 -1.93 13.32
C ALA A 43 -18.75 -3.37 13.51
N PRO A 44 -20.07 -3.62 13.64
CA PRO A 44 -20.58 -4.97 13.75
C PRO A 44 -20.07 -5.79 12.56
N PRO A 45 -19.67 -7.06 12.77
CA PRO A 45 -19.27 -7.90 11.66
C PRO A 45 -20.39 -7.89 10.61
N PRO A 46 -20.06 -7.74 9.31
CA PRO A 46 -21.08 -7.77 8.28
C PRO A 46 -21.91 -9.04 8.47
N ALA A 47 -23.24 -8.91 8.38
CA ALA A 47 -24.14 -10.03 8.52
C ALA A 47 -23.66 -11.15 7.60
N ALA A 48 -23.37 -12.32 8.17
CA ALA A 48 -23.00 -13.47 7.38
C ALA A 48 -24.11 -13.68 6.34
N PRO A 49 -23.78 -13.79 5.03
CA PRO A 49 -24.79 -13.99 4.02
C PRO A 49 -25.58 -15.25 4.39
N ALA A 50 -26.91 -15.12 4.49
CA ALA A 50 -27.80 -16.24 4.73
C ALA A 50 -27.50 -17.28 3.64
N SER A 51 -26.95 -18.42 4.07
CA SER A 51 -26.60 -19.51 3.16
C SER A 51 -27.88 -20.17 2.68
N ASP A 52 -28.38 -19.71 1.54
CA ASP A 52 -29.23 -20.54 0.70
C ASP A 52 -28.39 -21.73 0.21
N SER A 53 -28.92 -22.91 0.47
CA SER A 53 -28.29 -24.19 0.16
C SER A 53 -28.02 -24.34 -1.34
N ALA A 54 -26.95 -25.08 -1.65
CA ALA A 54 -26.55 -25.56 -2.98
C ALA A 54 -25.79 -24.57 -3.90
N SER A 55 -24.72 -23.98 -3.37
CA SER A 55 -23.49 -23.82 -4.16
C SER A 55 -22.33 -23.79 -3.19
N THR A 56 -21.70 -24.95 -2.99
CA THR A 56 -20.43 -25.04 -2.27
C THR A 56 -19.47 -24.03 -2.91
N PRO A 57 -19.10 -22.92 -2.23
CA PRO A 57 -18.04 -22.08 -2.75
C PRO A 57 -16.80 -22.96 -2.91
N PRO A 58 -16.01 -22.82 -3.99
CA PRO A 58 -14.79 -23.60 -4.14
C PRO A 58 -14.00 -23.41 -2.86
N GLN A 59 -13.82 -24.50 -2.12
CA GLN A 59 -13.00 -24.55 -0.93
C GLN A 59 -11.63 -24.05 -1.40
N VAL A 60 -11.30 -22.81 -1.07
CA VAL A 60 -9.96 -22.27 -1.31
C VAL A 60 -9.10 -23.10 -0.37
N SER A 61 -8.49 -24.15 -0.93
CA SER A 61 -7.51 -24.96 -0.23
C SER A 61 -6.56 -23.99 0.44
N PRO A 62 -6.35 -24.09 1.77
CA PRO A 62 -5.40 -23.24 2.44
C PRO A 62 -4.10 -23.28 1.63
N PRO A 63 -3.49 -22.10 1.34
CA PRO A 63 -2.30 -22.03 0.51
C PRO A 63 -1.29 -23.05 1.05
N ASP A 64 -0.72 -23.85 0.15
CA ASP A 64 0.13 -24.96 0.54
C ASP A 64 1.33 -24.44 1.35
N THR A 65 1.21 -24.51 2.68
CA THR A 65 2.24 -24.04 3.60
C THR A 65 3.36 -25.06 3.74
N SER A 66 3.32 -26.19 3.02
CA SER A 66 4.39 -27.20 3.06
C SER A 66 5.73 -26.66 2.56
N LEU A 67 5.71 -25.63 1.70
CA LEU A 67 6.91 -24.97 1.16
C LEU A 67 7.54 -23.94 2.11
N TRP A 68 6.90 -23.63 3.24
CA TRP A 68 7.42 -22.63 4.17
C TRP A 68 8.41 -23.29 5.14
N GLU A 69 9.69 -22.97 4.95
CA GLU A 69 10.76 -23.32 5.89
C GLU A 69 10.96 -22.21 6.91
N CYS A 70 11.13 -22.59 8.17
CA CYS A 70 11.56 -21.62 9.18
C CYS A 70 13.00 -21.15 8.88
N PRO A 71 13.28 -19.85 8.63
CA PRO A 71 14.62 -19.37 8.27
C PRO A 71 15.68 -19.54 9.39
N ARG A 72 15.28 -19.99 10.58
CA ARG A 72 16.20 -20.32 11.68
C ARG A 72 16.43 -21.81 11.89
N CYS A 73 15.45 -22.66 11.58
CA CYS A 73 15.49 -24.09 11.89
C CYS A 73 15.29 -25.00 10.66
N HIS A 74 15.02 -24.43 9.48
CA HIS A 74 14.79 -25.10 8.19
C HIS A 74 13.76 -26.24 8.21
N GLN A 75 12.88 -26.26 9.21
CA GLN A 75 11.80 -27.23 9.27
C GLN A 75 10.62 -26.73 8.44
N ALA A 76 10.08 -27.61 7.61
CA ALA A 76 8.89 -27.36 6.80
C ALA A 76 7.63 -27.29 7.69
N GLY A 77 6.65 -26.48 7.28
CA GLY A 77 5.33 -26.43 7.92
C GLY A 77 5.24 -25.56 9.17
N VAL A 78 6.22 -24.68 9.43
CA VAL A 78 6.17 -23.70 10.53
C VAL A 78 6.16 -22.29 9.95
N ASN A 79 5.01 -21.63 10.03
CA ASN A 79 4.87 -20.24 9.63
C ASN A 79 5.71 -19.33 10.54
N VAL A 80 6.31 -18.28 9.95
CA VAL A 80 7.15 -17.26 10.63
C VAL A 80 6.48 -16.65 11.87
N TRP A 81 5.14 -16.71 11.94
CA TRP A 81 4.32 -16.15 13.02
C TRP A 81 4.15 -17.06 14.24
N HIS A 82 4.24 -18.38 14.10
CA HIS A 82 4.27 -19.30 15.24
C HIS A 82 5.72 -19.67 15.52
N GLY A 83 6.35 -18.96 16.46
CA GLY A 83 7.77 -19.11 16.76
C GLY A 83 8.20 -20.58 16.88
N CYS A 84 9.29 -20.97 16.20
CA CYS A 84 9.86 -22.33 16.21
C CYS A 84 9.96 -22.83 17.67
N ALA A 85 9.06 -23.75 18.06
CA ALA A 85 8.82 -24.18 19.44
C ALA A 85 10.03 -24.89 20.08
N ARG A 86 11.06 -25.25 19.29
CA ARG A 86 12.29 -25.91 19.76
C ARG A 86 13.21 -25.04 20.62
N ARG A 87 12.84 -23.80 20.97
CA ARG A 87 13.66 -22.98 21.89
C ARG A 87 13.53 -23.31 23.37
N GLN A 88 12.60 -24.18 23.81
CA GLN A 88 12.40 -24.38 25.25
C GLN A 88 13.26 -25.46 25.92
N THR A 89 14.11 -26.18 25.20
CA THR A 89 15.07 -27.12 25.83
C THR A 89 16.50 -26.82 25.41
N VAL A 90 16.98 -25.62 25.74
CA VAL A 90 18.43 -25.45 25.97
C VAL A 90 18.61 -25.72 27.46
N ALA A 91 18.94 -26.97 27.79
CA ALA A 91 19.51 -27.29 29.09
C ALA A 91 20.68 -26.33 29.33
N ALA A 92 20.69 -25.71 30.52
CA ALA A 92 21.73 -24.78 30.95
C ALA A 92 23.13 -25.34 30.63
N PRO A 93 24.04 -24.57 30.01
CA PRO A 93 25.39 -25.03 29.79
C PRO A 93 26.06 -25.22 31.16
N ALA A 94 26.41 -26.47 31.46
CA ALA A 94 27.36 -26.78 32.51
C ALA A 94 28.64 -25.97 32.25
N ALA A 95 29.14 -25.35 33.31
CA ALA A 95 30.31 -24.49 33.30
C ALA A 95 31.49 -25.12 32.55
N THR A 96 31.84 -24.57 31.39
CA THR A 96 33.10 -24.88 30.70
C THR A 96 34.22 -24.17 31.45
N THR A 97 34.94 -24.96 32.25
CA THR A 97 36.18 -24.60 32.93
C THR A 97 37.20 -24.09 31.91
N ILE A 98 37.63 -22.84 32.09
CA ILE A 98 38.71 -22.19 31.36
C ILE A 98 40.04 -22.85 31.78
N PRO A 99 40.87 -23.40 30.87
CA PRO A 99 42.24 -23.77 31.20
C PRO A 99 43.08 -22.50 31.37
N GLN A 100 43.54 -22.34 32.61
CA GLN A 100 44.41 -21.29 33.11
C GLN A 100 45.71 -21.17 32.30
N LEU A 101 46.04 -19.93 31.88
CA LEU A 101 47.31 -19.58 31.23
C LEU A 101 48.50 -20.00 32.11
N ALA A 102 49.43 -20.74 31.50
CA ALA A 102 50.73 -21.07 32.10
C ALA A 102 51.74 -19.90 31.97
N PRO A 103 52.76 -19.81 32.85
CA PRO A 103 53.71 -18.69 32.91
C PRO A 103 54.81 -18.75 31.83
N PRO A 104 55.54 -17.64 31.59
CA PRO A 104 56.51 -17.52 30.49
C PRO A 104 57.80 -18.32 30.74
N LEU A 105 58.29 -18.99 29.70
CA LEU A 105 59.58 -19.73 29.71
C LEU A 105 60.81 -18.82 29.49
N PRO A 106 61.99 -19.24 29.99
CA PRO A 106 63.26 -18.52 29.86
C PRO A 106 63.90 -18.60 28.46
N PRO A 107 64.89 -17.73 28.14
CA PRO A 107 65.46 -17.60 26.79
C PRO A 107 66.35 -18.79 26.39
N PRO A 108 66.36 -19.19 25.10
CA PRO A 108 67.18 -20.31 24.63
C PRO A 108 68.65 -19.91 24.41
N ARG A 109 69.54 -20.79 24.85
CA ARG A 109 70.98 -20.78 24.52
C ARG A 109 71.17 -21.17 23.06
N SER A 110 72.03 -20.41 22.38
CA SER A 110 72.48 -20.65 21.01
C SER A 110 73.27 -21.96 20.91
N THR A 111 72.77 -22.91 20.13
CA THR A 111 73.51 -24.09 19.65
C THR A 111 73.51 -24.12 18.12
N PRO A 112 74.56 -24.69 17.49
CA PRO A 112 74.77 -24.63 16.04
C PRO A 112 73.77 -25.49 15.26
N HIS A 113 73.36 -24.97 14.11
CA HIS A 113 72.40 -25.53 13.14
C HIS A 113 72.64 -27.00 12.75
N PRO A 114 71.66 -27.88 12.97
CA PRO A 114 71.41 -29.03 12.12
C PRO A 114 70.35 -28.70 11.05
N ALA A 115 70.37 -29.44 9.95
CA ALA A 115 69.59 -29.26 8.73
C ALA A 115 68.09 -28.94 8.93
N LEU A 116 67.56 -28.05 8.07
CA LEU A 116 66.17 -27.60 8.09
C LEU A 116 65.18 -28.77 8.10
N PRO A 117 64.32 -28.88 9.12
CA PRO A 117 63.22 -29.83 9.11
C PRO A 117 62.14 -29.34 8.14
N THR A 118 61.73 -30.23 7.25
CA THR A 118 60.58 -30.04 6.35
C THR A 118 59.35 -29.70 7.21
N ILE A 119 58.87 -28.47 7.08
CA ILE A 119 57.73 -27.96 7.86
C ILE A 119 56.49 -28.76 7.46
N SER A 120 56.11 -29.71 8.30
CA SER A 120 54.85 -30.43 8.18
C SER A 120 53.72 -29.45 8.49
N VAL A 121 53.03 -28.98 7.46
CA VAL A 121 51.89 -28.07 7.59
C VAL A 121 50.81 -28.80 8.40
N SER A 122 50.57 -28.30 9.62
CA SER A 122 49.58 -28.88 10.53
C SER A 122 48.18 -28.89 9.87
N PRO A 123 47.39 -29.96 10.01
CA PRO A 123 46.04 -30.07 9.42
C PRO A 123 45.10 -28.92 9.83
N GLN A 124 45.37 -28.27 10.97
CA GLN A 124 44.63 -27.08 11.41
C GLN A 124 44.81 -25.88 10.47
N VAL A 125 46.00 -25.71 9.90
CA VAL A 125 46.29 -24.60 8.95
C VAL A 125 45.52 -24.81 7.65
N THR A 126 45.46 -26.05 7.16
CA THR A 126 44.68 -26.40 5.96
C THR A 126 43.18 -26.20 6.18
N ALA A 127 42.66 -26.62 7.34
CA ALA A 127 41.26 -26.40 7.68
C ALA A 127 40.93 -24.89 7.74
N LEU A 128 41.79 -24.09 8.37
CA LEU A 128 41.62 -22.64 8.42
C LEU A 128 41.65 -22.02 7.02
N SER A 129 42.62 -22.41 6.18
CA SER A 129 42.71 -21.95 4.78
C SER A 129 41.42 -22.24 3.99
N ASN A 130 40.86 -23.44 4.14
CA ASN A 130 39.60 -23.82 3.51
C ASN A 130 38.42 -22.96 4.00
N THR A 131 38.35 -22.67 5.30
CA THR A 131 37.30 -21.79 5.84
C THR A 131 37.43 -20.36 5.32
N VAL A 132 38.66 -19.84 5.18
CA VAL A 132 38.92 -18.50 4.63
C VAL A 132 38.47 -18.45 3.17
N ALA A 133 38.83 -19.45 2.36
CA ALA A 133 38.42 -19.53 0.96
C ALA A 133 36.88 -19.59 0.82
N ALA A 134 36.20 -20.37 1.68
CA ALA A 134 34.74 -20.44 1.70
C ALA A 134 34.10 -19.10 2.10
N LEU A 135 34.66 -18.40 3.07
CA LEU A 135 34.19 -17.06 3.46
C LEU A 135 34.39 -16.04 2.33
N GLN A 136 35.54 -16.06 1.66
CA GLN A 136 35.82 -15.20 0.51
C GLN A 136 34.80 -15.43 -0.62
N SER A 137 34.50 -16.69 -0.95
CA SER A 137 33.47 -17.01 -1.95
C SER A 137 32.08 -16.50 -1.53
N ARG A 138 31.71 -16.62 -0.25
CA ARG A 138 30.44 -16.09 0.26
C ARG A 138 30.38 -14.57 0.20
N ILE A 139 31.47 -13.87 0.50
CA ILE A 139 31.55 -12.40 0.38
C ILE A 139 31.32 -11.98 -1.06
N ALA A 140 32.06 -12.57 -2.02
CA ALA A 140 31.90 -12.28 -3.44
C ALA A 140 30.46 -12.56 -3.94
N SER A 141 29.82 -13.62 -3.45
CA SER A 141 28.43 -13.93 -3.78
C SER A 141 27.44 -12.91 -3.20
N LEU A 142 27.70 -12.37 -2.00
CA LEU A 142 26.86 -11.35 -1.40
C LEU A 142 27.04 -10.00 -2.08
N GLU A 143 28.26 -9.64 -2.48
CA GLU A 143 28.55 -8.44 -3.27
C GLU A 143 27.78 -8.48 -4.59
N ALA A 144 27.87 -9.59 -5.35
CA ALA A 144 27.10 -9.76 -6.58
C ALA A 144 25.58 -9.70 -6.36
N ALA A 145 25.09 -10.19 -5.22
CA ALA A 145 23.67 -10.11 -4.87
C ALA A 145 23.24 -8.67 -4.54
N LEU A 146 24.10 -7.89 -3.89
CA LEU A 146 23.85 -6.47 -3.61
C LEU A 146 23.82 -5.66 -4.91
N ASP A 147 24.79 -5.87 -5.81
CA ASP A 147 24.81 -5.24 -7.13
C ASP A 147 23.52 -5.58 -7.92
N GLY A 148 23.05 -6.82 -7.80
CA GLY A 148 21.80 -7.28 -8.41
C GLY A 148 20.54 -6.61 -7.85
N VAL A 149 20.58 -6.07 -6.62
CA VAL A 149 19.46 -5.34 -5.99
C VAL A 149 19.55 -3.84 -6.26
N GLU A 150 20.75 -3.28 -6.42
CA GLU A 150 20.96 -1.85 -6.68
C GLU A 150 20.34 -1.41 -8.03
N ALA A 151 20.58 -2.16 -9.11
CA ALA A 151 20.03 -1.80 -10.42
C ALA A 151 18.47 -1.76 -10.47
N PRO A 152 17.73 -2.72 -9.88
CA PRO A 152 16.28 -2.60 -9.71
C PRO A 152 15.84 -1.40 -8.89
N LEU A 153 16.58 -1.02 -7.83
CA LEU A 153 16.26 0.15 -7.02
C LEU A 153 16.38 1.45 -7.82
N ASP A 154 17.44 1.60 -8.61
CA ASP A 154 17.60 2.77 -9.50
C ASP A 154 16.44 2.88 -10.50
N ARG A 155 16.03 1.74 -11.07
CA ARG A 155 14.87 1.70 -11.98
C ARG A 155 13.57 2.10 -11.29
N LEU A 156 13.36 1.69 -10.05
CA LEU A 156 12.18 2.09 -9.27
C LEU A 156 12.21 3.59 -8.93
N VAL A 157 13.38 4.14 -8.64
CA VAL A 157 13.56 5.58 -8.40
C VAL A 157 13.24 6.39 -9.67
N GLU A 158 13.72 5.95 -10.83
CA GLU A 158 13.41 6.58 -12.12
C GLU A 158 11.91 6.49 -12.45
N GLN A 159 11.30 5.32 -12.26
CA GLN A 159 9.86 5.13 -12.43
C GLN A 159 9.04 6.05 -11.53
N ARG A 160 9.46 6.21 -10.26
CA ARG A 160 8.82 7.14 -9.33
C ARG A 160 8.91 8.59 -9.83
N ALA A 161 10.10 9.03 -10.25
CA ALA A 161 10.28 10.38 -10.79
C ALA A 161 9.38 10.64 -12.02
N ASN A 162 9.22 9.64 -12.89
CA ASN A 162 8.33 9.74 -14.05
C ASN A 162 6.85 9.83 -13.65
N LEU A 163 6.42 9.05 -12.66
CA LEU A 163 5.06 9.14 -12.12
C LEU A 163 4.79 10.49 -11.47
N ASP A 164 5.74 11.04 -10.71
CA ASP A 164 5.61 12.36 -10.09
C ASP A 164 5.49 13.46 -11.15
N ASN A 165 6.28 13.41 -12.21
CA ASN A 165 6.17 14.34 -13.35
C ASN A 165 4.82 14.22 -14.07
N SER A 166 4.32 12.99 -14.23
CA SER A 166 3.01 12.73 -14.84
C SER A 166 1.87 13.29 -13.99
N LEU A 167 1.95 13.12 -12.67
CA LEU A 167 0.98 13.70 -11.72
C LEU A 167 1.02 15.22 -11.72
N GLN A 168 2.20 15.84 -11.75
CA GLN A 168 2.32 17.30 -11.84
C GLN A 168 1.72 17.83 -13.14
N THR A 169 1.98 17.17 -14.26
CA THR A 169 1.40 17.53 -15.57
C THR A 169 -0.12 17.41 -15.55
N LEU A 170 -0.66 16.32 -15.00
CA LEU A 170 -2.10 16.12 -14.86
C LEU A 170 -2.74 17.19 -13.95
N ALA A 171 -2.17 17.44 -12.78
CA ALA A 171 -2.65 18.46 -11.86
C ALA A 171 -2.62 19.86 -12.49
N GLY A 172 -1.55 20.18 -13.24
CA GLY A 172 -1.45 21.41 -14.01
C GLY A 172 -2.56 21.54 -15.06
N SER A 173 -2.80 20.48 -15.84
CA SER A 173 -3.86 20.46 -16.85
C SER A 173 -5.26 20.62 -16.23
N GLN A 174 -5.53 19.95 -15.11
CA GLN A 174 -6.81 20.05 -14.40
C GLN A 174 -7.03 21.48 -13.89
N LYS A 175 -6.00 22.11 -13.31
CA LYS A 175 -6.09 23.50 -12.84
C LYS A 175 -6.43 24.46 -13.98
N VAL A 176 -5.84 24.29 -15.16
CA VAL A 176 -6.16 25.10 -16.35
C VAL A 176 -7.61 24.87 -16.79
N ILE A 177 -8.08 23.63 -16.81
CA ILE A 177 -9.47 23.29 -17.18
C ILE A 177 -10.44 23.92 -16.19
N PHE A 178 -10.24 23.75 -14.88
CA PHE A 178 -11.08 24.35 -13.85
C PHE A 178 -11.10 25.88 -13.96
N LYS A 179 -9.96 26.52 -14.20
CA LYS A 179 -9.90 27.97 -14.43
C LYS A 179 -10.77 28.41 -15.62
N LYS A 180 -10.75 27.65 -16.72
CA LYS A 180 -11.60 27.92 -17.90
C LYS A 180 -13.09 27.73 -17.61
N ILE A 181 -13.46 26.68 -16.87
CA ILE A 181 -14.85 26.44 -16.47
C ILE A 181 -15.35 27.58 -15.60
N ILE A 182 -14.60 27.99 -14.58
CA ILE A 182 -14.96 29.10 -13.69
C ILE A 182 -15.17 30.39 -14.51
N ALA A 183 -14.26 30.71 -15.43
CA ALA A 183 -14.40 31.87 -16.30
C ALA A 183 -15.66 31.78 -17.19
N SER A 184 -15.92 30.62 -17.78
CA SER A 184 -17.11 30.40 -18.62
C SER A 184 -18.42 30.52 -17.83
N VAL A 185 -18.46 30.00 -16.60
CA VAL A 185 -19.64 30.10 -15.73
C VAL A 185 -19.85 31.56 -15.33
N ALA A 186 -18.80 32.29 -14.94
CA ALA A 186 -18.90 33.71 -14.61
C ALA A 186 -19.47 34.53 -15.78
N THR A 187 -18.95 34.33 -17.00
CA THR A 187 -19.49 34.99 -18.20
C THR A 187 -20.94 34.60 -18.51
N PHE A 188 -21.33 33.34 -18.23
CA PHE A 188 -22.71 32.91 -18.39
C PHE A 188 -23.64 33.58 -17.38
N THR A 189 -23.24 33.63 -16.10
CA THR A 189 -23.97 34.32 -15.03
C THR A 189 -24.19 35.79 -15.38
N GLU A 190 -23.14 36.49 -15.83
CA GLU A 190 -23.26 37.89 -16.27
C GLU A 190 -24.29 38.07 -17.41
N LYS A 191 -24.30 37.16 -18.39
CA LYS A 191 -25.31 37.19 -19.48
C LYS A 191 -26.72 36.92 -18.98
N MET A 192 -26.89 36.02 -18.00
CA MET A 192 -28.18 35.74 -17.38
C MET A 192 -28.68 36.94 -16.59
N ASP A 193 -27.81 37.61 -15.85
CA ASP A 193 -28.16 38.82 -15.10
C ASP A 193 -28.62 39.95 -16.04
N LEU A 194 -27.91 40.14 -17.16
CA LEU A 194 -28.32 41.07 -18.22
C LEU A 194 -29.68 40.71 -18.84
N PHE A 195 -29.97 39.42 -19.01
CA PHE A 195 -31.25 38.96 -19.53
C PHE A 195 -32.39 39.21 -18.54
N VAL A 196 -32.18 38.92 -17.25
CA VAL A 196 -33.14 39.21 -16.18
C VAL A 196 -33.42 40.72 -16.11
N ALA A 197 -32.38 41.55 -16.12
CA ALA A 197 -32.54 43.01 -16.13
C ALA A 197 -33.38 43.49 -17.32
N ARG A 198 -33.19 42.91 -18.52
CA ARG A 198 -34.01 43.24 -19.69
C ARG A 198 -35.49 42.87 -19.50
N PHE A 199 -35.77 41.73 -18.88
CA PHE A 199 -37.14 41.32 -18.57
C PHE A 199 -37.84 42.27 -17.59
N GLU A 200 -37.12 42.77 -16.59
CA GLU A 200 -37.66 43.75 -15.64
C GLU A 200 -37.91 45.11 -16.29
N THR A 201 -37.09 45.49 -17.29
CA THR A 201 -37.29 46.74 -18.05
C THR A 201 -38.40 46.66 -19.10
N LEU A 202 -39.01 45.49 -19.34
CA LEU A 202 -40.18 45.42 -20.22
C LEU A 202 -41.29 46.23 -19.55
N PRO A 203 -41.69 47.39 -20.10
CA PRO A 203 -42.67 48.23 -19.47
C PRO A 203 -43.96 47.40 -19.29
N ALA A 204 -44.64 47.58 -18.16
CA ALA A 204 -45.98 47.06 -17.89
C ALA A 204 -47.05 47.67 -18.83
N ALA A 205 -46.70 47.92 -20.08
CA ALA A 205 -47.47 48.59 -21.12
C ALA A 205 -48.58 47.71 -21.70
N VAL A 206 -48.79 46.51 -21.17
CA VAL A 206 -50.10 45.85 -21.29
C VAL A 206 -50.96 46.34 -20.13
N ALA A 207 -51.26 47.65 -20.14
CA ALA A 207 -52.53 48.08 -19.56
C ALA A 207 -53.62 47.23 -20.23
N PRO A 208 -54.52 46.59 -19.48
CA PRO A 208 -55.57 45.77 -20.07
C PRO A 208 -56.30 46.64 -21.08
N ARG A 209 -56.14 46.33 -22.38
CA ARG A 209 -57.00 46.88 -23.42
C ARG A 209 -58.41 46.58 -22.97
N ALA A 210 -59.18 47.64 -22.70
CA ALA A 210 -60.58 47.52 -22.33
C ALA A 210 -61.25 46.50 -23.28
N PRO A 211 -62.04 45.55 -22.74
CA PRO A 211 -62.67 44.54 -23.57
C PRO A 211 -63.46 45.25 -24.68
N PRO A 212 -63.30 44.83 -25.96
CA PRO A 212 -64.14 45.36 -27.02
C PRO A 212 -65.61 45.08 -26.64
N PRO A 213 -66.52 46.03 -26.89
CA PRO A 213 -67.93 45.86 -26.54
C PRO A 213 -68.47 44.59 -27.21
N CYS A 214 -69.10 43.73 -26.41
CA CYS A 214 -69.72 42.48 -26.84
C CYS A 214 -70.81 42.75 -27.89
N GLY A 215 -70.43 42.73 -29.17
CA GLY A 215 -71.34 42.54 -30.29
C GLY A 215 -71.70 41.06 -30.40
N ALA A 216 -72.90 40.69 -29.94
CA ALA A 216 -73.45 39.37 -30.06
C ALA A 216 -73.51 38.92 -31.54
N ARG A 217 -72.76 37.87 -31.90
CA ARG A 217 -73.12 37.02 -33.03
C ARG A 217 -72.64 35.60 -32.78
N ALA A 218 -73.63 34.76 -32.49
CA ALA A 218 -73.49 33.32 -32.36
C ALA A 218 -73.10 32.70 -33.71
N THR A 219 -72.02 31.92 -33.71
CA THR A 219 -71.84 30.80 -34.63
C THR A 219 -71.26 29.61 -33.87
N PRO A 220 -71.77 28.39 -34.08
CA PRO A 220 -71.24 27.19 -33.44
C PRO A 220 -70.29 26.51 -34.41
N PHE A 221 -68.98 26.52 -34.16
CA PHE A 221 -68.07 25.63 -34.88
C PHE A 221 -66.97 25.07 -33.98
N ALA A 222 -67.15 23.78 -33.69
CA ALA A 222 -66.15 22.72 -33.65
C ALA A 222 -64.98 22.85 -32.66
N CYS A 223 -65.10 22.07 -31.58
CA CYS A 223 -63.99 21.47 -30.86
C CYS A 223 -63.03 20.75 -31.82
N ALA A 224 -61.78 21.20 -31.89
CA ALA A 224 -60.66 20.39 -32.37
C ALA A 224 -59.48 20.59 -31.42
N SER A 225 -59.34 19.65 -30.48
CA SER A 225 -58.14 19.48 -29.66
C SER A 225 -56.97 19.03 -30.53
N PRO A 226 -55.79 19.66 -30.47
CA PRO A 226 -54.57 19.01 -30.93
C PRO A 226 -53.93 18.25 -29.77
N LEU A 227 -53.95 16.92 -29.93
CA LEU A 227 -53.12 15.94 -29.27
C LEU A 227 -51.66 16.40 -29.11
N ALA A 228 -51.15 16.16 -27.90
CA ALA A 228 -49.80 15.71 -27.56
C ALA A 228 -48.72 15.75 -28.67
N ARG A 229 -47.72 16.62 -28.48
CA ARG A 229 -46.39 16.44 -29.07
C ARG A 229 -45.38 16.20 -27.95
N ALA A 230 -45.23 14.94 -27.56
CA ALA A 230 -44.12 14.47 -26.74
C ALA A 230 -42.83 14.60 -27.57
N ALA A 231 -41.99 15.57 -27.23
CA ALA A 231 -40.65 15.68 -27.79
C ALA A 231 -39.77 14.60 -27.12
N ALA A 232 -39.40 13.60 -27.91
CA ALA A 232 -38.46 12.56 -27.53
C ALA A 232 -37.12 13.18 -27.11
N ALA A 233 -36.68 12.86 -25.90
CA ALA A 233 -35.35 13.16 -25.41
C ALA A 233 -34.33 12.32 -26.17
N SER A 234 -33.58 12.94 -27.06
CA SER A 234 -32.38 12.36 -27.67
C SER A 234 -31.30 12.19 -26.60
N SER A 235 -31.09 10.95 -26.16
CA SER A 235 -29.95 10.57 -25.32
C SER A 235 -28.65 10.66 -26.12
N PRO A 236 -27.60 11.35 -25.63
CA PRO A 236 -26.31 11.37 -26.29
C PRO A 236 -25.59 10.03 -26.09
N GLY A 237 -25.26 9.37 -27.20
CA GLY A 237 -24.53 8.11 -27.21
C GLY A 237 -23.16 8.22 -26.53
N ARG A 238 -22.95 7.41 -25.49
CA ARG A 238 -21.62 7.14 -24.93
C ARG A 238 -20.76 6.43 -25.97
N ARG A 239 -19.82 7.14 -26.57
CA ARG A 239 -18.66 6.52 -27.24
C ARG A 239 -17.63 6.14 -26.18
N THR A 240 -17.45 4.85 -25.97
CA THR A 240 -16.30 4.30 -25.24
C THR A 240 -15.06 4.35 -26.13
N PRO A 241 -13.91 4.89 -25.66
CA PRO A 241 -12.67 4.84 -26.41
C PRO A 241 -12.08 3.41 -26.37
N ARG A 242 -11.82 2.84 -27.55
CA ARG A 242 -10.98 1.65 -27.69
C ARG A 242 -9.54 2.05 -27.35
N GLY A 243 -9.08 1.64 -26.18
CA GLY A 243 -7.67 1.67 -25.81
C GLY A 243 -6.87 0.76 -26.74
N ARG A 244 -5.87 1.34 -27.39
CA ARG A 244 -4.89 0.63 -28.23
C ARG A 244 -3.71 0.30 -27.33
N VAL A 245 -3.52 -0.98 -27.04
CA VAL A 245 -2.32 -1.51 -26.38
C VAL A 245 -1.22 -1.63 -27.44
N ARG A 246 -0.06 -1.05 -27.16
CA ARG A 246 1.23 -1.39 -27.78
C ARG A 246 2.25 -1.48 -26.66
#